data_AF-A0A2T0TVM5-F1
#
_entry.id   AF-A0A2T0TVM5-F1
#
_cell.length_a   1.000
_cell.length_b   1.000
_cell.length_c   1.000
_cell.angle_alpha   90.00
_cell.angle_beta   90.00
_cell.angle_gamma   90.00
#
_symmetry.space_group_name_H-M   'P 1'
#
loop_
_entity.id
_entity.type
_entity.pdbx_description
1 polymer ?
#
loop_
_entity_poly.entity_id
_entity_poly.type
_entity_poly.pdbx_seq_one_letter_code
_entity_poly.pdbx_strand_id
1 'polypeptide(L)' 'MSPTITSTDQLDLDISVAYIALGVARSAWDRCPSGENASAVDEAESCVNRLLEERYAAQQ' A
#
# COMPACT_ATOMS: atom_id res chain seq x y z
N MET A 1 -7.61 22.19 -17.04
CA MET A 1 -7.45 21.47 -15.77
C MET A 1 -6.24 20.59 -15.92
N SER A 2 -5.18 20.82 -15.14
CA SER A 2 -3.94 20.04 -15.22
C SER A 2 -4.17 18.67 -14.57
N PRO A 3 -4.14 17.56 -15.33
CA PRO A 3 -4.52 16.23 -14.84
C PRO A 3 -3.53 15.64 -13.80
N THR A 4 -2.34 16.23 -13.66
CA THR A 4 -1.26 15.69 -12.83
C THR A 4 -1.49 15.86 -11.33
N ILE A 5 -2.13 16.95 -10.91
CA ILE A 5 -2.35 17.24 -9.48
C ILE A 5 -3.33 16.22 -8.87
N THR A 6 -4.45 15.96 -9.57
CA THR A 6 -5.46 14.98 -9.13
C THR A 6 -4.91 13.56 -9.08
N SER A 7 -3.96 13.21 -9.95
CA SER A 7 -3.35 11.87 -9.96
C SER A 7 -2.40 11.64 -8.78
N THR A 8 -1.70 12.68 -8.30
CA THR A 8 -0.74 12.53 -7.19
C THR A 8 -1.46 12.48 -5.84
N ASP A 9 -2.46 13.34 -5.64
CA ASP A 9 -3.30 13.31 -4.42
C ASP A 9 -4.02 11.97 -4.29
N GLN A 10 -4.47 11.38 -5.42
CA GLN A 10 -5.08 10.05 -5.43
C GLN A 10 -4.07 8.95 -5.06
N LEU A 11 -2.84 9.01 -5.58
CA LEU A 11 -1.78 8.07 -5.20
C LEU A 11 -1.43 8.18 -3.71
N ASP A 12 -1.33 9.38 -3.16
CA ASP A 12 -1.05 9.57 -1.73
C ASP A 12 -2.20 9.02 -0.85
N LEU A 13 -3.46 9.15 -1.29
CA LEU A 13 -4.62 8.53 -0.65
C LEU A 13 -4.54 6.99 -0.72
N ASP A 14 -4.28 6.44 -1.90
CA ASP A 14 -4.21 5.00 -2.11
C ASP A 14 -3.06 4.38 -1.29
N ILE A 15 -1.91 5.05 -1.23
CA ILE A 15 -0.78 4.67 -0.36
C ILE A 15 -1.22 4.65 1.10
N SER A 16 -1.93 5.67 1.56
CA SER A 16 -2.42 5.75 2.94
C SER A 16 -3.35 4.58 3.29
N VAL A 17 -4.28 4.25 2.40
CA VAL A 17 -5.20 3.11 2.55
C VAL A 17 -4.44 1.79 2.56
N ALA A 18 -3.49 1.61 1.63
CA ALA A 18 -2.67 0.40 1.55
C ALA A 18 -1.80 0.20 2.81
N TYR A 19 -1.24 1.28 3.38
CA TYR A 19 -0.50 1.22 4.64
C TYR A 19 -1.38 0.80 5.83
N ILE A 20 -2.63 1.26 5.88
CA ILE A 20 -3.59 0.81 6.90
C ILE A 20 -3.84 -0.70 6.73
N ALA A 21 -4.08 -1.17 5.51
CA ALA A 21 -4.29 -2.58 5.22
C ALA A 21 -3.08 -3.45 5.63
N LEU A 22 -1.85 -2.98 5.35
CA LEU A 22 -0.63 -3.64 5.81
C LEU A 22 -0.55 -3.71 7.34
N GLY A 23 -0.93 -2.64 8.04
CA GLY A 23 -1.03 -2.64 9.51
C GLY A 23 -2.02 -3.67 10.04
N VAL A 24 -3.17 -3.83 9.38
CA VAL A 24 -4.16 -4.88 9.72
C VAL A 24 -3.59 -6.28 9.48
N ALA A 25 -2.94 -6.51 8.34
CA ALA A 25 -2.31 -7.80 8.02
C ALA A 25 -1.21 -8.17 9.04
N ARG A 26 -0.34 -7.21 9.37
CA ARG A 26 0.71 -7.39 10.40
C ARG A 26 0.10 -7.68 11.76
N SER A 27 -0.96 -6.97 12.13
CA SER A 27 -1.68 -7.25 13.39
C SER A 27 -2.34 -8.63 13.41
N ALA A 28 -2.82 -9.13 12.26
CA ALA A 28 -3.37 -10.48 12.15
C ALA A 28 -2.27 -11.55 12.29
N TRP A 29 -1.13 -11.34 11.64
CA TRP A 29 0.06 -12.18 11.77
C TRP A 29 0.59 -12.22 13.22
N ASP A 30 0.73 -11.06 13.88
CA ASP A 30 1.21 -10.97 15.25
C ASP A 30 0.32 -11.75 16.24
N ARG A 31 -0.99 -11.77 16.00
CA ARG A 31 -1.94 -12.57 16.79
C ARG A 31 -1.93 -14.05 16.43
N CYS A 32 -1.75 -14.38 15.14
CA CYS A 32 -1.79 -15.74 14.62
C CYS A 32 -0.81 -15.90 13.45
N PRO A 33 0.41 -16.41 13.71
CA PRO A 33 1.41 -16.63 12.68
C PRO A 33 1.08 -17.86 11.81
N SER A 34 0.18 -17.69 10.84
CA SER A 34 -0.23 -18.72 9.89
C SER A 34 0.26 -18.42 8.47
N GLY A 35 0.42 -19.44 7.64
CA GLY A 35 0.82 -19.25 6.23
C GLY A 35 -0.10 -18.29 5.47
N GLU A 36 -1.41 -18.32 5.75
CA GLU A 36 -2.38 -17.38 5.15
C GLU A 36 -2.11 -15.94 5.59
N ASN A 37 -1.82 -15.70 6.87
CA ASN A 37 -1.50 -14.37 7.37
C ASN A 37 -0.14 -13.88 6.87
N ALA A 38 0.84 -14.77 6.69
CA ALA A 38 2.12 -14.42 6.04
C ALA A 38 1.88 -13.93 4.62
N SER A 39 1.12 -14.69 3.82
CA SER A 39 0.77 -14.30 2.45
C SER A 39 0.01 -12.96 2.42
N ALA A 40 -0.90 -12.73 3.37
CA ALA A 40 -1.63 -11.47 3.46
C ALA A 40 -0.72 -10.26 3.77
N VAL A 41 0.31 -10.46 4.60
CA VAL A 41 1.33 -9.43 4.86
C VAL A 41 2.15 -9.15 3.60
N ASP A 42 2.62 -10.21 2.93
CA ASP A 42 3.43 -10.09 1.72
C ASP A 42 2.66 -9.41 0.57
N GLU A 43 1.38 -9.74 0.40
CA GLU A 43 0.50 -9.11 -0.60
C GLU A 43 0.28 -7.63 -0.28
N ALA A 44 -0.05 -7.31 0.96
CA ALA A 44 -0.27 -5.92 1.39
C ALA A 44 1.02 -5.08 1.24
N GLU A 45 2.18 -5.64 1.58
CA GLU A 45 3.48 -4.99 1.44
C GLU A 45 3.84 -4.77 -0.03
N SER A 46 3.61 -5.76 -0.88
CA SER A 46 3.79 -5.65 -2.34
C SER A 46 2.90 -4.57 -2.95
N CYS A 47 1.66 -4.44 -2.48
CA CYS A 47 0.74 -3.39 -2.93
C CYS A 47 1.24 -1.99 -2.56
N VAL A 48 1.70 -1.79 -1.31
CA VAL A 48 2.29 -0.52 -0.87
C VAL A 48 3.51 -0.15 -1.72
N ASN A 49 4.42 -1.11 -1.94
CA ASN A 49 5.64 -0.87 -2.72
C ASN A 49 5.32 -0.43 -4.16
N ARG A 50 4.37 -1.11 -4.82
CA ARG A 50 3.91 -0.72 -6.16
C ARG A 50 3.36 0.71 -6.20
N LEU A 51 2.54 1.10 -5.23
CA LEU A 51 1.99 2.45 -5.18
C LEU A 51 3.06 3.52 -4.92
N LEU A 52 4.05 3.21 -4.08
CA LEU A 52 5.20 4.10 -3.85
C LEU A 52 6.04 4.28 -5.12
N GLU A 53 6.23 3.21 -5.90
CA GLU A 53 6.90 3.27 -7.20
C GLU A 53 6.13 4.14 -8.21
N GLU A 54 4.81 3.97 -8.29
CA GLU A 54 3.93 4.79 -9.14
C GLU A 54 3.98 6.27 -8.74
N ARG A 55 3.94 6.56 -7.44
CA ARG A 55 4.05 7.92 -6.90
C ARG A 55 5.42 8.52 -7.18
N TYR A 56 6.49 7.75 -7.05
CA TYR A 56 7.83 8.20 -7.42
C TYR A 56 7.94 8.50 -8.92
N ALA A 57 7.38 7.66 -9.79
CA ALA A 57 7.36 7.88 -11.22
C ALA A 57 6.56 9.13 -11.63
N ALA A 58 5.48 9.45 -10.91
CA ALA A 58 4.69 10.67 -11.13
C ALA A 58 5.42 11.98 -10.75
N GLN A 59 6.54 11.88 -10.00
CA GLN A 59 7.35 13.03 -9.58
C GLN A 59 8.58 13.28 -10.47
N GLN A 60 8.87 12.38 -11.41
CA GLN A 60 9.97 12.49 -12.38
C GLN A 60 9.54 13.27 -13.63
#